data_AF-A0A522DT79-F1
#
_entry.id   AF-A0A522DT79-F1
#
_cell.length_a   1.000
_cell.length_b   1.000
_cell.length_c   1.000
_cell.angle_alpha   90.00
_cell.angle_beta   90.00
_cell.angle_gamma   90.00
#
_symmetry.space_group_name_H-M   'P 1'
#
loop_
_entity.id
_entity.type
_entity.pdbx_description
1 polymer ?
#
loop_
_entity_poly.entity_id
_entity_poly.type
_entity_poly.pdbx_seq_one_letter_code
_entity_poly.pdbx_strand_id
1 'polypeptide(L)'
;MNKRSNLFFPISTAALALCSTQALSAVPPVDGKGVPAVATCPSATAAGTVQLPVLHFDKIIFMVTGKLVAANPDEQQRLDALPLNTELDIKVKDNPRTVADLKGKILTFLGAADSAAAPNENRLSIQIIDVEYAVICGK
;
A
#
# COMPACT_ATOMS: atom_id res chain seq x y z
N MET A 1 -55.35 18.09 -48.76
CA MET A 1 -54.73 16.76 -48.59
C MET A 1 -53.55 16.90 -47.65
N ASN A 2 -53.68 16.34 -46.44
CA ASN A 2 -52.70 16.35 -45.35
C ASN A 2 -51.44 15.55 -45.71
N LYS A 3 -50.24 16.14 -45.59
CA LYS A 3 -49.00 15.37 -45.49
C LYS A 3 -48.59 15.27 -44.02
N ARG A 4 -48.74 14.06 -43.48
CA ARG A 4 -48.34 13.70 -42.12
C ARG A 4 -46.81 13.53 -42.02
N SER A 5 -46.34 13.94 -40.85
CA SER A 5 -45.00 13.88 -40.28
C SER A 5 -44.42 12.46 -40.20
N ASN A 6 -43.08 12.36 -40.16
CA ASN A 6 -42.35 11.28 -39.48
C ASN A 6 -40.96 11.82 -39.07
N LEU A 7 -40.88 12.36 -37.85
CA LEU A 7 -39.62 12.59 -37.15
C LEU A 7 -39.07 11.24 -36.66
N PHE A 8 -37.94 10.82 -37.22
CA PHE A 8 -37.12 9.75 -36.66
C PHE A 8 -36.23 10.32 -35.56
N PHE A 9 -36.48 9.92 -34.31
CA PHE A 9 -35.53 10.11 -33.20
C PHE A 9 -34.62 8.87 -33.12
N PRO A 10 -33.29 9.01 -33.27
CA PRO A 10 -32.38 7.93 -32.90
C PRO A 10 -32.25 7.88 -31.37
N ILE A 11 -32.66 6.76 -30.79
CA ILE A 11 -32.38 6.40 -29.39
C ILE A 11 -30.89 6.02 -29.34
N SER A 12 -30.04 6.95 -28.90
CA SER A 12 -28.66 6.64 -28.55
C SER A 12 -28.65 5.76 -27.30
N THR A 13 -28.35 4.49 -27.48
CA THR A 13 -28.08 3.53 -26.40
C THR A 13 -26.79 3.92 -25.69
N ALA A 14 -26.93 4.30 -24.41
CA ALA A 14 -25.82 4.53 -23.50
C ALA A 14 -25.10 3.21 -23.19
N ALA A 15 -23.82 3.11 -23.57
CA ALA A 15 -22.93 2.07 -23.07
C ALA A 15 -22.17 2.62 -21.85
N LEU A 16 -22.76 2.50 -20.67
CA LEU A 16 -22.05 2.66 -19.41
C LEU A 16 -21.14 1.44 -19.23
N ALA A 17 -19.87 1.58 -19.60
CA ALA A 17 -18.84 0.60 -19.28
C ALA A 17 -18.65 0.60 -17.75
N LEU A 18 -19.26 -0.40 -17.10
CA LEU A 18 -18.98 -0.75 -15.72
C LEU A 18 -17.52 -1.20 -15.63
N CYS A 19 -16.62 -0.28 -15.26
CA CYS A 19 -15.32 -0.66 -14.72
C CYS A 19 -15.58 -1.33 -13.37
N SER A 20 -15.77 -2.66 -13.40
CA SER A 20 -15.70 -3.50 -12.23
C SER A 20 -14.27 -3.42 -11.69
N THR A 21 -14.04 -2.53 -10.73
CA THR A 21 -12.87 -2.59 -9.86
C THR A 21 -13.04 -3.87 -9.05
N GLN A 22 -12.47 -4.97 -9.54
CA GLN A 22 -12.37 -6.19 -8.76
C GLN A 22 -11.53 -5.83 -7.54
N ALA A 23 -12.16 -5.77 -6.38
CA ALA A 23 -11.47 -5.74 -5.10
C ALA A 23 -10.68 -7.04 -5.01
N LEU A 24 -9.40 -6.99 -5.39
CA LEU A 24 -8.48 -8.09 -5.19
C LEU A 24 -8.44 -8.33 -3.68
N SER A 25 -8.84 -9.53 -3.28
CA SER A 25 -8.72 -10.05 -1.92
C SER A 25 -7.36 -9.64 -1.34
N ALA A 26 -7.37 -9.17 -0.08
CA ALA A 26 -6.20 -8.64 0.64
C ALA A 26 -5.06 -9.65 0.82
N VAL A 27 -5.26 -10.92 0.43
CA VAL A 27 -4.22 -11.95 0.41
C VAL A 27 -3.77 -12.18 -1.03
N PRO A 28 -2.51 -11.89 -1.39
CA PRO A 28 -2.00 -12.15 -2.73
C PRO A 28 -2.17 -13.64 -3.07
N PRO A 29 -2.59 -13.98 -4.31
CA PRO A 29 -2.76 -15.37 -4.71
C PRO A 29 -1.47 -16.14 -4.47
N VAL A 30 -1.57 -17.31 -3.88
CA VAL A 30 -0.43 -18.23 -3.69
C VAL A 30 -0.31 -19.14 -4.92
N ASP A 31 0.91 -19.52 -5.28
CA ASP A 31 1.17 -20.53 -6.29
C ASP A 31 0.81 -21.93 -5.76
N GLY A 32 0.89 -22.95 -6.62
CA GLY A 32 0.64 -24.34 -6.25
C GLY A 32 1.60 -24.93 -5.19
N LYS A 33 2.52 -24.13 -4.64
CA LYS A 33 3.46 -24.49 -3.58
C LYS A 33 3.28 -23.62 -2.32
N GLY A 34 2.25 -22.77 -2.27
CA GLY A 34 2.00 -21.88 -1.14
C GLY A 34 2.90 -20.63 -1.11
N VAL A 35 3.60 -20.32 -2.21
CA VAL A 35 4.45 -19.12 -2.32
C VAL A 35 3.64 -18.01 -2.99
N PRO A 36 3.72 -16.75 -2.52
CA PRO A 36 3.02 -15.63 -3.14
C PRO A 36 3.35 -15.50 -4.64
N ALA A 37 2.32 -15.61 -5.48
CA ALA A 37 2.44 -15.58 -6.92
C ALA A 37 2.85 -14.18 -7.42
N VAL A 38 3.57 -14.11 -8.55
CA VAL A 38 3.83 -12.82 -9.20
C VAL A 38 2.51 -12.31 -9.76
N ALA A 39 1.97 -11.25 -9.18
CA ALA A 39 0.77 -10.61 -9.68
C ALA A 39 1.13 -9.61 -10.79
N THR A 40 0.31 -9.60 -11.86
CA THR A 40 0.43 -8.64 -12.96
C THR A 40 -0.92 -7.99 -13.23
N CYS A 41 -0.88 -6.76 -13.71
CA CYS A 41 -2.06 -6.05 -14.18
C CYS A 41 -2.02 -5.87 -15.70
N PRO A 42 -3.13 -6.09 -16.41
CA PRO A 42 -3.24 -5.67 -17.80
C PRO A 42 -3.31 -4.14 -17.88
N SER A 43 -2.48 -3.55 -18.74
CA SER A 43 -2.48 -2.12 -19.07
C SER A 43 -2.57 -1.93 -20.58
N ALA A 44 -3.54 -1.12 -21.03
CA ALA A 44 -3.74 -0.84 -22.44
C ALA A 44 -2.74 0.22 -22.91
N THR A 45 -2.01 -0.07 -23.98
CA THR A 45 -1.11 0.87 -24.66
C THR A 45 -1.54 1.02 -26.12
N ALA A 46 -1.00 2.02 -26.83
CA ALA A 46 -1.25 2.20 -28.25
C ALA A 46 -0.82 0.99 -29.12
N ALA A 47 0.07 0.14 -28.62
CA ALA A 47 0.57 -1.05 -29.30
C ALA A 47 -0.14 -2.36 -28.87
N GLY A 48 -1.10 -2.29 -27.93
CA GLY A 48 -1.81 -3.45 -27.38
C GLY A 48 -1.76 -3.54 -25.86
N THR A 49 -2.16 -4.69 -25.29
CA THR A 49 -2.16 -4.92 -23.84
C THR A 49 -0.80 -5.39 -23.35
N VAL A 50 -0.25 -4.69 -22.37
CA VAL A 50 1.00 -5.05 -21.68
C VAL A 50 0.68 -5.52 -20.26
N GLN A 51 1.44 -6.49 -19.75
CA GLN A 51 1.36 -6.93 -18.35
C GLN A 51 2.35 -6.13 -17.51
N LEU A 52 1.84 -5.31 -16.59
CA LEU A 52 2.67 -4.53 -15.67
C LEU A 52 2.81 -5.27 -14.34
N PRO A 53 3.98 -5.18 -13.69
CA PRO A 53 4.15 -5.76 -12.37
C PRO A 53 3.20 -5.07 -11.38
N VAL A 54 2.60 -5.86 -10.51
CA VAL A 54 1.87 -5.34 -9.37
C VAL A 54 2.86 -4.91 -8.29
N LEU A 55 2.65 -3.72 -7.74
CA LEU A 55 3.38 -3.20 -6.60
C LEU A 55 2.51 -3.31 -5.34
N HIS A 56 3.14 -3.79 -4.27
CA HIS A 56 2.52 -4.00 -2.97
C HIS A 56 2.98 -2.92 -2.00
N PHE A 57 2.05 -2.38 -1.23
CA PHE A 57 2.31 -1.37 -0.22
C PHE A 57 1.59 -1.72 1.06
N ASP A 58 2.28 -1.53 2.17
CA ASP A 58 1.69 -1.58 3.51
C ASP A 58 1.57 -0.16 4.04
N LYS A 59 0.40 0.19 4.56
CA LYS A 59 0.23 1.31 5.49
C LYS A 59 0.27 0.73 6.89
N ILE A 60 1.36 1.00 7.59
CA ILE A 60 1.57 0.52 8.96
C ILE A 60 1.08 1.59 9.91
N ILE A 61 0.09 1.27 10.75
CA ILE A 61 -0.43 2.13 11.81
C ILE A 61 0.23 1.69 13.12
N PHE A 62 0.89 2.61 13.81
CA PHE A 62 1.68 2.31 15.00
C PHE A 62 1.62 3.44 16.03
N MET A 63 2.09 3.15 17.23
CA MET A 63 2.32 4.14 18.29
C MET A 63 3.76 4.05 18.80
N VAL A 64 4.29 5.21 19.18
CA VAL A 64 5.54 5.31 19.94
C VAL A 64 5.17 5.37 21.42
N THR A 65 5.52 4.36 22.21
CA THR A 65 5.13 4.22 23.62
C THR A 65 6.23 4.65 24.60
N GLY A 66 7.45 4.87 24.11
CA GLY A 66 8.62 5.25 24.88
C GLY A 66 9.55 6.17 24.10
N LYS A 67 10.59 6.69 24.77
CA LYS A 67 11.60 7.50 24.09
C LYS A 67 12.40 6.63 23.11
N LEU A 68 12.67 7.20 21.94
CA LEU A 68 13.49 6.56 20.93
C LEU A 68 14.87 7.20 20.90
N VAL A 69 15.89 6.41 20.56
CA VAL A 69 17.26 6.86 20.32
C VAL A 69 17.50 6.95 18.82
N ALA A 70 17.92 8.12 18.34
CA ALA A 70 18.23 8.33 16.93
C ALA A 70 19.48 7.55 16.50
N ALA A 71 19.51 7.08 15.26
CA ALA A 71 20.70 6.48 14.66
C ALA A 71 21.80 7.53 14.44
N ASN A 72 21.40 8.77 14.15
CA ASN A 72 22.26 9.94 14.10
C ASN A 72 21.87 10.91 15.25
N PRO A 73 22.78 11.26 16.17
CA PRO A 73 22.51 12.19 17.27
C PRO A 73 21.91 13.53 16.84
N ASP A 74 22.28 14.05 15.67
CA ASP A 74 21.77 15.33 15.14
C ASP A 74 20.25 15.29 14.85
N GLU A 75 19.69 14.09 14.69
CA GLU A 75 18.25 13.89 14.43
C GLU A 75 17.43 13.65 15.69
N GLN A 76 18.07 13.55 16.86
CA GLN A 76 17.39 13.23 18.12
C GLN A 76 16.26 14.22 18.45
N GLN A 77 16.45 15.51 18.18
CA GLN A 77 15.42 16.52 18.44
C GLN A 77 14.14 16.29 17.62
N ARG A 78 14.26 15.77 16.38
CA ARG A 78 13.11 15.46 15.54
C ARG A 78 12.36 14.24 16.07
N LEU A 79 13.11 13.27 16.59
CA LEU A 79 12.57 12.05 17.17
C LEU A 79 11.87 12.32 18.51
N ASP A 80 12.44 13.19 19.34
CA ASP A 80 11.85 13.65 20.61
C ASP A 80 10.57 14.48 20.41
N ALA A 81 10.40 15.08 19.23
CA ALA A 81 9.20 15.85 18.88
C ALA A 81 8.01 14.97 18.46
N LEU A 82 8.20 13.66 18.30
CA LEU A 82 7.11 12.75 17.95
C LEU A 82 6.13 12.62 19.12
N PRO A 83 4.81 12.65 18.85
CA PRO A 83 3.82 12.45 19.90
C PRO A 83 3.86 11.01 20.40
N LEU A 84 3.94 10.85 21.72
CA LEU A 84 3.86 9.54 22.36
C LEU A 84 2.40 9.09 22.48
N ASN A 85 2.17 7.78 22.42
CA ASN A 85 0.86 7.12 22.56
C ASN A 85 -0.23 7.71 21.64
N THR A 86 0.19 8.18 20.47
CA THR A 86 -0.68 8.68 19.41
C THR A 86 -0.49 7.81 18.18
N GLU A 87 -1.57 7.52 17.47
CA GLU A 87 -1.51 6.77 16.22
C GLU A 87 -0.78 7.59 15.16
N LEU A 88 0.23 6.96 14.57
CA LEU A 88 1.01 7.44 13.44
C LEU A 88 0.93 6.40 12.33
N ASP A 89 1.03 6.83 11.08
CA ASP A 89 1.07 5.92 9.95
C ASP A 89 2.21 6.20 8.99
N ILE A 90 2.74 5.13 8.40
CA ILE A 90 3.71 5.20 7.30
C ILE A 90 3.27 4.29 6.17
N LYS A 91 3.54 4.70 4.93
CA LYS A 91 3.36 3.87 3.74
C LYS A 91 4.70 3.38 3.24
N VAL A 92 4.88 2.07 3.20
CA VAL A 92 6.11 1.41 2.79
C VAL A 92 5.83 0.43 1.67
N LYS A 93 6.77 0.32 0.74
CA LYS A 93 6.73 -0.74 -0.27
C LYS A 93 6.93 -2.09 0.42
N ASP A 94 6.11 -3.06 0.05
CA ASP A 94 6.22 -4.42 0.56
C ASP A 94 6.62 -5.42 -0.52
N ASN A 95 7.20 -6.52 -0.08
CA ASN A 95 7.40 -7.70 -0.89
C ASN A 95 6.57 -8.84 -0.28
N PRO A 96 5.44 -9.21 -0.91
CA PRO A 96 4.52 -10.18 -0.33
C PRO A 96 5.17 -11.56 -0.16
N ARG A 97 6.31 -11.84 -0.82
CA ARG A 97 7.06 -13.10 -0.74
C ARG A 97 7.95 -13.25 0.50
N THR A 98 8.03 -12.21 1.32
CA THR A 98 8.90 -12.18 2.50
C THR A 98 8.12 -11.73 3.73
N VAL A 99 8.48 -12.24 4.90
CA VAL A 99 7.92 -11.74 6.16
C VAL A 99 8.47 -10.34 6.41
N ALA A 100 7.59 -9.36 6.56
CA ALA A 100 7.96 -7.97 6.78
C ALA A 100 8.42 -7.72 8.23
N ASP A 101 9.62 -7.14 8.40
CA ASP A 101 10.00 -6.53 9.66
C ASP A 101 9.37 -5.14 9.80
N LEU A 102 8.14 -5.09 10.31
CA LEU A 102 7.38 -3.84 10.46
C LEU A 102 8.07 -2.84 11.38
N LYS A 103 8.60 -3.30 12.53
CA LYS A 103 9.27 -2.43 13.50
C LYS A 103 10.56 -1.87 12.93
N GLY A 104 11.36 -2.68 12.24
CA GLY A 104 12.59 -2.21 11.58
C GLY A 104 12.29 -1.20 10.46
N LYS A 105 11.24 -1.45 9.66
CA LYS A 105 10.75 -0.49 8.65
C LYS A 105 10.35 0.85 9.29
N ILE A 106 9.62 0.83 10.41
CA ILE A 106 9.26 2.05 11.17
C ILE A 106 10.50 2.76 11.69
N LEU A 107 11.39 2.07 12.40
CA LEU A 107 12.59 2.69 12.97
C LEU A 107 13.49 3.29 11.89
N THR A 108 13.66 2.59 10.77
CA THR A 108 14.40 3.10 9.61
C THR A 108 13.75 4.38 9.05
N PHE A 109 12.42 4.40 8.91
CA PHE A 109 11.71 5.59 8.44
C PHE A 109 11.86 6.79 9.40
N LEU A 110 11.83 6.54 10.70
CA LEU A 110 11.97 7.57 11.73
C LEU A 110 13.43 8.02 11.95
N GLY A 111 14.43 7.34 11.37
CA GLY A 111 15.84 7.59 11.65
C GLY A 111 16.29 7.11 13.03
N ALA A 112 15.55 6.18 13.64
CA ALA A 112 15.86 5.60 14.94
C ALA A 112 16.86 4.43 14.82
N ALA A 113 17.69 4.23 15.83
CA ALA A 113 18.64 3.12 15.86
C ALA A 113 17.91 1.77 15.89
N ASP A 114 18.36 0.83 15.06
CA ASP A 114 17.77 -0.51 14.93
C ASP A 114 18.83 -1.62 15.08
N SER A 115 19.47 -1.71 16.26
CA SER A 115 20.44 -2.79 16.51
C SER A 115 19.74 -4.03 17.08
N ALA A 116 19.90 -5.18 16.42
CA ALA A 116 19.28 -6.45 16.82
C ALA A 116 20.05 -7.22 17.92
N ALA A 117 21.13 -6.65 18.47
CA ALA A 117 22.14 -7.36 19.28
C ALA A 117 22.04 -7.18 20.81
N ALA A 118 21.08 -6.41 21.31
CA ALA A 118 20.73 -6.26 22.73
C ALA A 118 19.23 -5.85 22.80
N PRO A 119 18.52 -5.79 23.95
CA PRO A 119 17.11 -5.40 23.94
C PRO A 119 17.01 -4.00 23.34
N ASN A 120 16.58 -3.96 22.08
CA ASN A 120 16.51 -2.76 21.30
C ASN A 120 15.33 -1.96 21.87
N GLU A 121 15.64 -1.06 22.81
CA GLU A 121 14.64 -0.26 23.52
C GLU A 121 13.74 0.50 22.55
N ASN A 122 14.25 0.87 21.37
CA ASN A 122 13.44 1.46 20.32
C ASN A 122 12.38 0.49 19.80
N ARG A 123 12.73 -0.78 19.54
CA ARG A 123 11.75 -1.79 19.09
C ARG A 123 10.70 -2.09 20.15
N LEU A 124 11.06 -2.02 21.44
CA LEU A 124 10.11 -2.17 22.55
C LEU A 124 9.19 -0.95 22.68
N SER A 125 9.67 0.22 22.28
CA SER A 125 8.92 1.48 22.27
C SER A 125 8.01 1.66 21.04
N ILE A 126 7.91 0.66 20.17
CA ILE A 126 6.99 0.66 19.01
C ILE A 126 5.90 -0.39 19.24
N GLN A 127 4.66 0.05 19.21
CA GLN A 127 3.47 -0.79 19.20
C GLN A 127 2.82 -0.74 17.82
N ILE A 128 2.66 -1.89 17.17
CA ILE A 128 1.89 -1.98 15.93
C ILE A 128 0.41 -2.09 16.29
N ILE A 129 -0.42 -1.25 15.68
CA ILE A 129 -1.86 -1.22 15.90
C ILE A 129 -2.57 -1.97 14.78
N ASP A 130 -2.24 -1.64 13.53
CA ASP A 130 -2.84 -2.28 12.36
C ASP A 130 -1.92 -2.17 11.13
N VAL A 131 -2.19 -2.98 10.12
CA VAL A 131 -1.54 -2.93 8.81
C VAL A 131 -2.60 -2.99 7.72
N GLU A 132 -2.77 -1.89 7.00
CA GLU A 132 -3.63 -1.87 5.81
C GLU A 132 -2.79 -2.17 4.56
N TYR A 133 -3.29 -3.07 3.72
CA TYR A 133 -2.60 -3.49 2.51
C TYR A 133 -3.19 -2.84 1.26
N ALA A 134 -2.32 -2.34 0.39
CA ALA A 134 -2.68 -1.71 -0.87
C ALA A 134 -1.89 -2.29 -2.05
N VAL A 135 -2.57 -2.36 -3.19
CA VAL A 135 -2.03 -2.94 -4.42
C VAL A 135 -2.23 -1.94 -5.55
N ILE A 136 -1.17 -1.64 -6.29
CA ILE A 136 -1.24 -0.79 -7.48
C ILE A 136 -0.56 -1.48 -8.66
N CYS A 137 -1.05 -1.21 -9.86
CA CYS A 137 -0.35 -1.58 -11.06
C CYS A 137 0.84 -0.63 -11.24
N GLY A 138 2.01 -1.18 -11.60
CA GLY A 138 3.16 -0.38 -12.00
C GLY A 138 2.82 0.56 -13.17
N LYS A 139 3.72 1.52 -13.42
CA LYS A 139 3.69 2.34 -14.64
C LYS A 139 4.73 1.85 -15.62
#